data_AF-A0A661QQ68-F1
#
_entry.id   AF-A0A661QQ68-F1
#
_cell.length_a   1.000
_cell.length_b   1.000
_cell.length_c   1.000
_cell.angle_alpha   90.00
_cell.angle_beta   90.00
_cell.angle_gamma   90.00
#
_symmetry.space_group_name_H-M   'P 1'
#
loop_
_entity.id
_entity.type
_entity.pdbx_description
1 polymer ?
#
loop_
_entity_poly.entity_id
_entity_poly.type
_entity_poly.pdbx_seq_one_letter_code
_entity_poly.pdbx_strand_id
1 'polypeptide(L)' 'MEIVVDSRKENKLLEREEIHFRVKYDGSTPARRKIKDALKGHLGVGGYIV' A
#
# COMPACT_ATOMS: atom_id res chain seq x y z
N MET A 1 7.75 -11.16 2.92
CA MET A 1 7.35 -9.74 3.02
C MET A 1 5.87 -9.71 3.32
N GLU A 2 5.52 -9.24 4.50
CA GLU A 2 4.15 -9.25 5.03
C GLU A 2 3.68 -7.80 5.13
N ILE A 3 2.50 -7.50 4.56
CA ILE A 3 1.91 -6.16 4.57
C ILE A 3 0.75 -6.19 5.56
N VAL A 4 0.80 -5.32 6.55
CA VAL A 4 -0.27 -5.12 7.53
C VAL A 4 -0.84 -3.72 7.33
N VAL A 5 -2.13 -3.62 7.03
CA VAL A 5 -2.82 -2.34 6.88
C VAL A 5 -3.32 -1.89 8.25
N ASP A 6 -2.86 -0.74 8.71
CA ASP A 6 -3.22 -0.18 10.02
C ASP A 6 -4.48 0.68 9.92
N SER A 7 -4.59 1.48 8.87
CA SER A 7 -5.72 2.38 8.69
C SER A 7 -5.96 2.70 7.22
N ARG A 8 -7.22 3.02 6.93
CA ARG A 8 -7.67 3.52 5.64
C ARG A 8 -8.52 4.75 5.88
N LYS A 9 -8.26 5.81 5.13
CA LYS A 9 -8.99 7.06 5.22
C LYS A 9 -9.39 7.51 3.82
N GLU A 10 -10.68 7.61 3.59
CA GLU A 10 -11.21 8.22 2.37
C GLU A 10 -11.08 9.75 2.47
N ASN A 11 -10.44 10.37 1.48
CA ASN A 11 -10.31 11.80 1.36
C ASN A 11 -11.11 12.29 0.14
N LYS A 12 -12.37 12.65 0.39
CA LYS A 12 -13.32 13.09 -0.64
C LYS A 12 -12.93 14.38 -1.34
N LEU A 13 -12.17 15.25 -0.67
CA LEU A 13 -11.71 16.52 -1.26
C LEU A 13 -10.69 16.30 -2.38
N LEU A 14 -9.90 15.23 -2.27
CA LEU A 14 -8.82 14.90 -3.20
C LEU A 14 -9.11 13.63 -4.00
N GLU A 15 -10.34 13.12 -3.90
CA GLU A 15 -10.83 11.91 -4.58
C GLU A 15 -9.86 10.72 -4.45
N ARG A 16 -9.28 10.55 -3.25
CA ARG A 16 -8.26 9.53 -3.00
C ARG A 16 -8.46 8.81 -1.68
N GLU A 17 -7.89 7.61 -1.59
CA GLU A 17 -7.80 6.84 -0.36
C GLU A 17 -6.37 6.93 0.20
N GLU A 18 -6.25 7.36 1.44
CA GLU A 18 -4.98 7.40 2.18
C GLU A 18 -4.88 6.13 3.03
N ILE A 19 -3.93 5.27 2.71
CA ILE A 19 -3.76 3.96 3.35
C ILE A 19 -2.44 3.97 4.11
N HIS A 20 -2.52 3.75 5.42
CA HIS A 20 -1.36 3.58 6.27
C HIS A 20 -1.12 2.09 6.49
N PHE A 21 0.09 1.64 6.16
CA PHE A 21 0.47 0.23 6.24
C PHE A 21 1.89 0.08 6.75
N ARG A 22 2.16 -1.07 7.36
CA ARG A 22 3.48 -1.53 7.78
C ARG A 22 3.90 -2.72 6.93
N VAL A 23 5.18 -2.76 6.57
CA VAL A 23 5.77 -3.86 5.82
C VAL A 23 6.83 -4.51 6.67
N LYS A 24 6.66 -5.81 6.95
CA LYS A 24 7.71 -6.66 7.48
C LYS A 24 8.44 -7.33 6.34
N TYR A 25 9.76 -7.29 6.35
CA TYR A 25 10.62 -7.92 5.35
C TYR A 25 11.85 -8.49 6.04
N ASP A 26 12.36 -9.59 5.49
CA ASP A 26 13.61 -10.20 5.93
C ASP A 26 14.72 -9.86 4.92
N GLY A 27 15.88 -9.47 5.43
CA GLY A 27 17.02 -9.06 4.60
C GLY A 27 17.00 -7.57 4.24
N SER A 28 17.25 -7.24 2.96
CA SER A 28 17.39 -5.86 2.50
C SER A 28 16.05 -5.14 2.34
N THR A 29 16.09 -3.81 2.51
CA THR A 29 14.90 -2.95 2.36
C THR A 29 14.30 -3.10 0.96
N PRO A 30 13.03 -3.49 0.84
CA PRO A 30 12.40 -3.72 -0.45
C PRO A 30 12.23 -2.41 -1.23
N ALA A 31 12.44 -2.48 -2.54
CA ALA A 31 12.18 -1.36 -3.43
C ALA A 31 10.70 -0.98 -3.42
N ARG A 32 10.41 0.33 -3.47
CA ARG A 32 9.04 0.87 -3.46
C ARG A 32 8.16 0.29 -4.57
N ARG A 33 8.73 0.03 -5.76
CA ARG A 33 8.00 -0.59 -6.88
C ARG A 33 7.41 -1.96 -6.49
N LYS A 34 8.22 -2.81 -5.85
CA LYS A 34 7.80 -4.14 -5.39
C LYS A 34 6.70 -4.03 -4.32
N ILE A 35 6.77 -3.03 -3.44
CA ILE A 35 5.72 -2.74 -2.45
C ILE A 35 4.41 -2.32 -3.15
N LYS A 36 4.47 -1.44 -4.16
CA LYS A 36 3.28 -1.01 -4.91
C LYS A 36 2.58 -2.18 -5.59
N ASP A 37 3.34 -3.06 -6.24
CA ASP A 37 2.77 -4.23 -6.93
C ASP A 37 2.11 -5.19 -5.93
N ALA A 38 2.76 -5.44 -4.79
CA ALA A 38 2.19 -6.25 -3.71
C ALA A 38 0.92 -5.62 -3.10
N LEU A 39 0.89 -4.29 -2.92
CA LEU A 39 -0.28 -3.56 -2.42
C LEU A 39 -1.45 -3.63 -3.40
N LYS A 40 -1.21 -3.49 -4.71
CA LYS A 40 -2.26 -3.63 -5.73
C LYS A 40 -2.94 -5.00 -5.64
N GLY A 41 -2.16 -6.07 -5.52
CA GLY A 41 -2.68 -7.41 -5.34
C GLY A 41 -3.45 -7.59 -4.03
N HIS A 42 -2.92 -7.05 -2.92
CA HIS A 42 -3.53 -7.22 -1.59
C HIS A 42 -4.81 -6.39 -1.40
N LEU A 43 -4.88 -5.20 -1.99
CA LEU A 43 -6.01 -4.28 -1.83
C LEU A 43 -7.06 -4.45 -2.93
N GLY A 44 -6.76 -5.19 -4.00
CA GLY A 44 -7.66 -5.40 -5.14
C GLY A 44 -7.96 -4.12 -5.94
N VAL A 45 -7.14 -3.07 -5.78
CA VAL A 45 -7.38 -1.78 -6.42
C VAL A 45 -6.80 -1.81 -7.84
N GLY A 46 -7.67 -1.68 -8.84
CA GLY A 46 -7.28 -1.47 -10.24
C GLY A 46 -6.77 -0.07 -10.56
N GLY A 47 -6.71 0.82 -9.55
CA GLY A 47 -6.36 2.22 -9.68
C GLY A 47 -4.86 2.53 -9.60
N TYR A 48 -4.54 3.83 -9.57
CA TYR A 48 -3.19 4.35 -9.45
C TYR A 48 -2.82 4.55 -7.97
N ILE A 49 -1.71 3.95 -7.52
CA ILE A 49 -1.17 4.09 -6.16
C ILE A 49 0.08 4.97 -6.22
N VAL A 50 0.00 6.14 -5.59
CA VAL A 50 1.08 7.14 -5.52
C VAL A 50 2.02 6.83 -4.36
#